data_AF-A0A1Q6XAT8-F1
#
_entry.id   AF-A0A1Q6XAT8-F1
#
_cell.length_a   1.000
_cell.length_b   1.000
_cell.length_c   1.000
_cell.angle_alpha   90.00
_cell.angle_beta   90.00
_cell.angle_gamma   90.00
#
_symmetry.space_group_name_H-M   'P 1'
#
loop_
_entity.id
_entity.type
_entity.pdbx_description
1 polymer ?
#
loop_
_entity_poly.entity_id
_entity_poly.type
_entity_poly.pdbx_seq_one_letter_code
_entity_poly.pdbx_strand_id
1 'polypeptide(L)'
;MGFCFLPALTALTLGQDSILLLFVISLSYMLMHKKRDGASGVVLALALIKFQYLVILVPLLLLSRRVRVVAGFALGAIGLTLASCMVTGWRGLLEYFRFLHDFNIHSGYGALNTALMVNFRGFLRGMGWASESPVYTLVAGAILFCVGIACSRVPDQANKSGLIFAVYIAIALVAAPYAHFPDMTLLLLSVLLALDWVAETGRETIRRILISLCCTLLFVWPVVLLILHGHYWWNSRIYLVFPLIVSCGNFGWGASAV
;
A
#
# COMPACT_ATOMS: atom_id res chain seq x y z
N MET A 1 13.55 -6.65 13.68
CA MET A 1 12.25 -6.02 13.34
C MET A 1 11.52 -6.80 12.25
N GLY A 2 12.04 -6.95 11.03
CA GLY A 2 11.31 -7.58 9.91
C GLY A 2 10.72 -8.97 10.17
N PHE A 3 11.48 -9.88 10.78
CA PHE A 3 10.99 -11.23 11.13
C PHE A 3 9.89 -11.27 12.21
N CYS A 4 9.76 -10.20 13.01
CA CYS A 4 8.70 -10.07 14.01
C CYS A 4 7.39 -9.55 13.40
N PHE A 5 7.39 -9.15 12.13
CA PHE A 5 6.20 -8.68 11.44
C PHE A 5 5.53 -9.86 10.73
N LEU A 6 4.39 -10.32 11.27
CA LEU A 6 3.72 -11.54 10.80
C LEU A 6 3.43 -11.56 9.29
N PRO A 7 2.99 -10.47 8.64
CA PRO A 7 2.86 -10.43 7.19
C PRO A 7 4.16 -10.77 6.45
N ALA A 8 5.30 -10.21 6.90
CA ALA A 8 6.60 -10.49 6.29
C ALA A 8 7.04 -11.93 6.50
N LEU A 9 6.80 -12.47 7.71
CA LEU A 9 7.08 -13.87 8.01
C LEU A 9 6.23 -14.81 7.14
N THR A 10 4.92 -14.56 7.02
CA THR A 10 4.04 -15.37 6.17
C THR A 10 4.38 -15.26 4.69
N ALA A 11 4.78 -14.07 4.22
CA ALA A 11 5.26 -13.93 2.85
C ALA A 11 6.52 -14.77 2.61
N LEU A 12 7.42 -14.86 3.59
CA LEU A 12 8.66 -15.63 3.48
C LEU A 12 8.39 -17.13 3.50
N THR A 13 7.57 -17.58 4.44
CA THR A 13 7.27 -19.02 4.60
C THR A 13 6.45 -19.57 3.43
N LEU A 14 5.58 -18.75 2.85
CA LEU A 14 4.74 -19.12 1.71
C LEU A 14 5.37 -18.80 0.35
N GLY A 15 6.60 -18.27 0.32
CA GLY A 15 7.31 -17.94 -0.93
C GLY A 15 6.59 -16.88 -1.78
N GLN A 16 5.93 -15.91 -1.15
CA GLN A 16 5.14 -14.87 -1.81
C GLN A 16 6.03 -13.78 -2.43
N ASP A 17 5.58 -13.23 -3.55
CA ASP A 17 6.23 -12.14 -4.28
C ASP A 17 6.20 -10.79 -3.54
N SER A 18 5.39 -10.65 -2.48
CA SER A 18 5.24 -9.44 -1.69
C SER A 18 6.57 -8.96 -1.05
N ILE A 19 7.53 -9.85 -0.79
CA ILE A 19 8.87 -9.49 -0.28
C ILE A 19 9.70 -8.82 -1.36
N LEU A 20 9.65 -9.35 -2.59
CA LEU A 20 10.31 -8.72 -3.73
C LEU A 20 9.71 -7.33 -3.97
N LEU A 21 8.40 -7.20 -3.84
CA LEU A 21 7.70 -5.92 -3.94
C LEU A 21 8.14 -4.95 -2.84
N LEU A 22 8.29 -5.41 -1.59
CA LEU A 22 8.82 -4.60 -0.49
C LEU A 22 10.23 -4.10 -0.81
N PHE A 23 11.10 -4.99 -1.31
CA PHE A 23 12.46 -4.63 -1.70
C PHE A 23 12.48 -3.56 -2.80
N VAL A 24 11.70 -3.75 -3.87
CA VAL A 24 11.60 -2.81 -5.01
C VAL A 24 11.09 -1.44 -4.56
N ILE A 25 10.02 -1.39 -3.78
CA ILE A 25 9.44 -0.12 -3.30
C ILE A 25 10.41 0.57 -2.33
N SER A 26 11.09 -0.18 -1.45
CA SER A 26 12.09 0.37 -0.54
C SER A 26 13.29 0.94 -1.29
N LEU A 27 13.78 0.23 -2.31
CA LEU A 27 14.88 0.70 -3.15
C LEU A 27 14.49 1.95 -3.94
N SER A 28 13.26 1.97 -4.47
CA SER A 28 12.72 3.14 -5.14
C SER A 28 12.66 4.35 -4.20
N TYR A 29 12.15 4.17 -2.97
CA TYR A 29 12.13 5.22 -1.96
C TYR A 29 13.55 5.72 -1.60
N MET A 30 14.51 4.80 -1.40
CA MET A 30 15.90 5.17 -1.13
C MET A 30 16.51 6.01 -2.27
N LEU A 31 16.20 5.67 -3.52
CA LEU A 31 16.66 6.45 -4.67
C LEU A 31 16.01 7.84 -4.72
N MET A 32 14.72 7.98 -4.38
CA MET A 32 14.07 9.29 -4.21
C MET A 32 14.78 10.12 -3.13
N HIS A 33 15.07 9.49 -1.98
CA HIS A 33 15.76 10.16 -0.88
C HIS A 33 17.17 10.64 -1.29
N LYS A 34 17.87 9.88 -2.15
CA LYS A 34 19.15 10.27 -2.75
C LYS A 34 19.02 11.26 -3.93
N LYS A 35 17.85 11.85 -4.16
CA LYS A 35 17.54 12.77 -5.28
C LYS A 35 17.76 12.15 -6.67
N ARG A 36 17.74 10.82 -6.77
CA ARG A 36 17.85 10.07 -8.03
C ARG A 36 16.45 9.67 -8.54
N ASP A 37 15.60 10.68 -8.73
CA ASP A 37 14.17 10.50 -9.00
C ASP A 37 13.89 9.64 -10.23
N GLY A 38 14.60 9.86 -11.34
CA GLY A 38 14.41 9.07 -12.57
C GLY A 38 14.72 7.58 -12.38
N ALA A 39 15.82 7.27 -11.69
CA ALA A 39 16.21 5.89 -11.37
C ALA A 39 15.22 5.26 -10.39
N SER A 40 14.73 6.02 -9.41
CA SER A 40 13.65 5.58 -8.52
C SER A 40 12.42 5.13 -9.31
N GLY A 41 12.01 5.94 -10.31
CA GLY A 41 10.90 5.63 -11.19
C GLY A 41 11.10 4.33 -11.96
N VAL A 42 12.26 4.16 -12.60
CA VAL A 42 12.59 2.94 -13.36
C VAL A 42 12.55 1.71 -12.45
N VAL A 43 13.10 1.80 -11.24
CA VAL A 43 13.02 0.71 -10.25
C VAL A 43 11.57 0.45 -9.84
N LEU A 44 10.77 1.51 -9.63
CA LEU A 44 9.35 1.38 -9.29
C LEU A 44 8.55 0.64 -10.38
N ALA A 45 8.96 0.73 -11.65
CA ALA A 45 8.31 -0.01 -12.74
C ALA A 45 8.39 -1.53 -12.55
N LEU A 46 9.42 -2.05 -11.86
CA LEU A 46 9.51 -3.48 -11.54
C LEU A 46 8.37 -3.94 -10.63
N ALA A 47 7.72 -3.03 -9.89
CA ALA A 47 6.53 -3.34 -9.09
C ALA A 47 5.26 -3.60 -9.93
N LEU A 48 5.33 -3.45 -11.28
CA LEU A 48 4.22 -3.79 -12.19
C LEU A 48 3.79 -5.25 -12.13
N ILE A 49 4.61 -6.14 -11.56
CA ILE A 49 4.22 -7.50 -11.19
C ILE A 49 2.90 -7.50 -10.40
N LYS A 50 2.70 -6.51 -9.51
CA LYS A 50 1.43 -6.24 -8.82
C LYS A 50 0.93 -4.83 -9.16
N PHE A 51 0.55 -4.64 -10.42
CA PHE A 51 0.12 -3.34 -10.97
C PHE A 51 -1.01 -2.65 -10.17
N GLN A 52 -1.89 -3.40 -9.49
CA GLN A 52 -3.00 -2.86 -8.72
C GLN A 52 -2.59 -1.82 -7.65
N TYR A 53 -1.40 -1.95 -7.05
CA TYR A 53 -0.91 -0.97 -6.07
C TYR A 53 -0.38 0.30 -6.75
N LEU A 54 0.22 0.14 -7.94
CA LEU A 54 0.79 1.24 -8.70
C LEU A 54 -0.27 2.15 -9.32
N VAL A 55 -1.43 1.59 -9.67
CA VAL A 55 -2.60 2.37 -10.12
C VAL A 55 -2.97 3.46 -9.11
N ILE A 56 -2.76 3.23 -7.81
CA ILE A 56 -3.03 4.21 -6.75
C ILE A 56 -1.77 5.01 -6.40
N LEU A 57 -0.63 4.35 -6.26
CA LEU A 57 0.62 4.98 -5.81
C LEU A 57 1.17 5.99 -6.82
N VAL A 58 1.18 5.68 -8.12
CA VAL A 58 1.78 6.54 -9.15
C VAL A 58 1.04 7.87 -9.31
N PRO A 59 -0.31 7.90 -9.38
CA PRO A 59 -1.04 9.18 -9.36
C PRO A 59 -0.79 10.01 -8.10
N LEU A 60 -0.69 9.40 -6.92
CA LEU A 60 -0.36 10.13 -5.68
C LEU A 60 1.03 10.77 -5.77
N LEU A 61 2.02 10.07 -6.32
CA LEU A 61 3.36 10.62 -6.59
C LEU A 61 3.33 11.77 -7.61
N LEU A 62 2.53 11.64 -8.67
CA LEU A 62 2.34 12.69 -9.67
C LEU A 62 1.77 13.96 -9.04
N LEU A 63 0.72 13.82 -8.23
CA LEU A 63 0.07 14.92 -7.51
C LEU A 63 0.98 15.56 -6.46
N SER A 64 1.94 14.79 -5.92
CA SER A 64 3.01 15.28 -5.05
C SER A 64 4.14 15.99 -5.81
N ARG A 65 3.94 16.31 -7.09
CA ARG A 65 4.92 16.95 -7.98
C ARG A 65 6.21 16.13 -8.17
N ARG A 66 6.20 14.81 -7.91
CA ARG A 66 7.34 13.91 -8.17
C ARG A 66 7.40 13.49 -9.64
N VAL A 67 7.29 14.45 -10.57
CA VAL A 67 7.16 14.22 -12.02
C VAL A 67 8.32 13.42 -12.60
N ARG A 68 9.54 13.60 -12.07
CA ARG A 68 10.73 12.86 -12.50
C ARG A 68 10.67 11.38 -12.15
N VAL A 69 10.08 11.03 -11.00
CA VAL A 69 9.82 9.64 -10.60
C VAL A 69 8.78 9.03 -11.54
N VAL A 70 7.70 9.75 -11.82
CA VAL A 70 6.64 9.27 -12.72
C VAL A 70 7.17 9.10 -14.15
N ALA A 71 8.02 10.01 -14.63
CA ALA A 71 8.66 9.88 -15.94
C ALA A 71 9.58 8.66 -16.00
N GLY A 72 10.41 8.42 -14.97
CA GLY A 72 11.23 7.22 -14.87
C GLY A 72 10.39 5.94 -14.83
N PHE A 73 9.27 5.97 -14.10
CA PHE A 73 8.31 4.87 -14.05
C PHE A 73 7.70 4.59 -15.43
N ALA A 74 7.26 5.63 -16.15
CA ALA A 74 6.72 5.48 -17.49
C ALA A 74 7.75 4.86 -18.45
N LEU A 75 9.01 5.32 -18.40
CA LEU A 75 10.10 4.75 -19.19
C LEU A 75 10.34 3.28 -18.86
N GLY A 76 10.42 2.93 -17.57
CA GLY A 76 10.58 1.54 -17.13
C GLY A 76 9.39 0.66 -17.53
N ALA A 77 8.17 1.18 -17.42
CA ALA A 77 6.93 0.48 -17.78
C ALA A 77 6.85 0.20 -19.28
N ILE A 78 7.23 1.17 -20.12
CA ILE A 78 7.34 1.00 -21.57
C ILE A 78 8.39 -0.07 -21.88
N GLY A 79 9.57 0.00 -21.26
CA GLY A 79 10.63 -1.00 -21.44
C GLY A 79 10.18 -2.41 -21.08
N LEU A 80 9.51 -2.59 -19.94
CA LEU A 80 8.97 -3.88 -19.52
C LEU A 80 7.87 -4.38 -20.46
N THR A 81 6.98 -3.49 -20.91
CA THR A 81 5.90 -3.86 -21.84
C THR A 81 6.46 -4.27 -23.19
N LEU A 82 7.47 -3.58 -23.70
CA LEU A 82 8.18 -3.97 -24.92
C LEU A 82 8.87 -5.32 -24.75
N ALA A 83 9.59 -5.54 -23.65
CA ALA A 83 10.22 -6.82 -23.36
C ALA A 83 9.18 -7.95 -23.27
N SER A 84 8.05 -7.74 -22.60
CA SER A 84 6.95 -8.70 -22.57
C SER A 84 6.37 -8.96 -23.96
N CYS A 85 6.16 -7.91 -24.77
CA CYS A 85 5.68 -8.04 -26.14
C CYS A 85 6.66 -8.82 -27.04
N MET A 86 7.97 -8.66 -26.84
CA MET A 86 8.98 -9.42 -27.58
C MET A 86 8.95 -10.92 -27.22
N VAL A 87 8.60 -11.27 -25.98
CA VAL A 87 8.54 -12.66 -25.51
C VAL A 87 7.22 -13.33 -25.87
N THR A 88 6.09 -12.67 -25.63
CA THR A 88 4.75 -13.28 -25.78
C THR A 88 4.02 -12.88 -27.06
N GLY A 89 4.53 -11.87 -27.78
CA GLY A 89 3.84 -11.23 -28.89
C GLY A 89 2.68 -10.34 -28.44
N TRP A 90 2.26 -9.44 -29.33
CA TRP A 90 1.12 -8.54 -29.08
C TRP A 90 -0.19 -9.28 -28.75
N ARG A 91 -0.40 -10.45 -29.37
CA ARG A 91 -1.58 -11.29 -29.13
C ARG A 91 -1.61 -11.84 -27.70
N GLY A 92 -0.46 -12.31 -27.18
CA GLY A 92 -0.36 -12.81 -25.81
C GLY A 92 -0.68 -11.74 -24.76
N LEU A 93 -0.27 -10.48 -25.01
CA LEU A 93 -0.65 -9.35 -24.15
C LEU A 93 -2.16 -9.12 -24.14
N LEU A 94 -2.80 -9.09 -25.31
CA LEU A 94 -4.25 -8.89 -25.43
C LEU A 94 -5.04 -10.05 -24.79
N GLU A 95 -4.56 -11.28 -24.95
CA GLU A 95 -5.16 -12.46 -24.31
C GLU A 95 -5.08 -12.39 -22.79
N TYR A 96 -3.96 -11.93 -22.23
CA TYR A 96 -3.85 -11.71 -20.78
C TYR A 96 -4.85 -10.66 -20.28
N PHE A 97 -5.02 -9.54 -21.00
CA PHE A 97 -6.03 -8.54 -20.62
C PHE A 97 -7.46 -9.06 -20.73
N ARG A 98 -7.77 -9.83 -21.77
CA ARG A 98 -9.08 -10.51 -21.91
C ARG A 98 -9.30 -11.50 -20.77
N PHE A 99 -8.30 -12.30 -20.44
CA PHE A 99 -8.33 -13.21 -19.30
C PHE A 99 -8.61 -12.45 -18.00
N LEU A 100 -7.92 -11.34 -17.71
CA LEU A 100 -8.17 -10.55 -16.50
C LEU A 100 -9.58 -9.96 -16.45
N HIS A 101 -10.11 -9.52 -17.60
CA HIS A 101 -11.48 -9.02 -17.70
C HIS A 101 -12.50 -10.13 -17.42
N ASP A 102 -12.31 -11.30 -18.03
CA ASP A 102 -13.26 -12.41 -17.95
C ASP A 102 -13.12 -13.22 -16.65
N PHE A 103 -11.96 -13.15 -15.98
CA PHE A 103 -11.71 -13.77 -14.69
C PHE A 103 -12.68 -13.28 -13.60
N ASN A 104 -13.16 -12.04 -13.70
CA ASN A 104 -14.15 -11.48 -12.79
C ASN A 104 -15.60 -11.92 -13.13
N ILE A 105 -15.82 -12.42 -14.35
CA ILE A 105 -17.15 -12.77 -14.90
C ILE A 105 -17.44 -14.28 -14.82
N HIS A 106 -16.41 -15.14 -14.91
CA HIS A 106 -16.58 -16.60 -15.09
C HIS A 106 -15.99 -17.49 -13.99
N SER A 107 -15.69 -16.98 -12.79
CA SER A 107 -15.11 -17.82 -11.72
C SER A 107 -16.16 -18.71 -11.03
N GLY A 108 -16.65 -19.72 -11.75
CA GLY A 108 -17.18 -20.98 -11.21
C GLY A 108 -16.07 -21.91 -10.70
N TYR A 109 -14.79 -21.58 -10.95
CA TYR A 109 -13.62 -22.20 -10.32
C TYR A 109 -13.27 -21.45 -9.03
N GLY A 110 -13.94 -21.81 -7.93
CA GLY A 110 -13.64 -21.33 -6.58
C GLY A 110 -13.91 -19.84 -6.40
N ALA A 111 -15.10 -19.49 -5.92
CA ALA A 111 -15.45 -18.12 -5.55
C ALA A 111 -14.29 -17.48 -4.77
N LEU A 112 -13.69 -16.41 -5.33
CA LEU A 112 -12.71 -15.58 -4.64
C LEU A 112 -13.22 -15.33 -3.23
N ASN A 113 -12.55 -15.88 -2.22
CA ASN A 113 -12.96 -15.68 -0.85
C ASN A 113 -12.50 -14.29 -0.42
N THR A 114 -13.34 -13.31 -0.71
CA THR A 114 -13.18 -11.89 -0.41
C THR A 114 -12.98 -11.64 1.08
N ALA A 115 -13.44 -12.55 1.95
CA ALA A 115 -13.15 -12.49 3.39
C ALA A 115 -11.66 -12.71 3.74
N LEU A 116 -10.85 -13.22 2.81
CA LEU A 116 -9.39 -13.36 2.95
C LEU A 116 -8.63 -12.10 2.50
N MET A 117 -9.33 -11.09 1.97
CA MET A 117 -8.72 -9.83 1.55
C MET A 117 -8.58 -8.90 2.74
N VAL A 118 -7.41 -8.27 2.88
CA VAL A 118 -7.10 -7.30 3.93
C VAL A 118 -7.28 -5.90 3.37
N ASN A 119 -8.51 -5.62 2.92
CA ASN A 119 -8.94 -4.35 2.35
C ASN A 119 -10.37 -4.04 2.79
N PHE A 120 -10.91 -2.90 2.33
CA PHE A 120 -12.27 -2.51 2.68
C PHE A 120 -13.32 -3.54 2.23
N ARG A 121 -13.09 -4.22 1.10
CA ARG A 121 -13.99 -5.25 0.57
C ARG A 121 -14.08 -6.44 1.53
N GLY A 122 -12.94 -6.97 1.97
CA GLY A 122 -12.90 -8.07 2.93
C GLY A 122 -13.44 -7.68 4.31
N PHE A 123 -13.30 -6.41 4.71
CA PHE A 123 -13.94 -5.88 5.91
C PHE A 123 -15.47 -5.95 5.84
N LEU A 124 -16.08 -5.48 4.75
CA LEU A 124 -17.54 -5.54 4.56
C LEU A 124 -18.03 -6.99 4.58
N ARG A 125 -17.34 -7.90 3.89
CA ARG A 125 -17.68 -9.31 3.90
C ARG A 125 -17.59 -9.92 5.29
N GLY A 126 -16.55 -9.58 6.06
CA GLY A 126 -16.37 -10.02 7.44
C GLY A 126 -17.42 -9.48 8.42
N MET A 127 -18.20 -8.44 8.05
CA MET A 127 -19.36 -7.97 8.82
C MET A 127 -20.68 -8.66 8.41
N GLY A 128 -20.63 -9.63 7.50
CA GLY A 128 -21.82 -10.34 7.03
C GLY A 128 -22.62 -9.61 5.96
N TRP A 129 -22.08 -8.54 5.34
CA TRP A 129 -22.72 -7.94 4.18
C TRP A 129 -22.62 -8.88 2.97
N ALA A 130 -23.79 -9.36 2.53
CA ALA A 130 -23.92 -10.34 1.46
C ALA A 130 -23.77 -9.74 0.06
N SER A 131 -24.14 -8.46 -0.13
CA SER A 131 -24.07 -7.75 -1.40
C SER A 131 -22.71 -7.04 -1.55
N GLU A 132 -21.75 -7.75 -2.14
CA GLU A 132 -20.46 -7.17 -2.49
C GLU A 132 -20.54 -6.38 -3.79
N SER A 133 -21.24 -5.25 -3.76
CA SER A 133 -21.19 -4.32 -4.88
C SER A 133 -19.77 -3.74 -5.00
N PRO A 134 -19.12 -3.82 -6.18
CA PRO A 134 -17.83 -3.17 -6.44
C PRO A 134 -17.81 -1.68 -6.09
N VAL A 135 -18.99 -1.05 -6.08
CA VAL A 135 -19.20 0.36 -5.74
C VAL A 135 -18.63 0.70 -4.35
N TYR A 136 -18.80 -0.16 -3.34
CA TYR A 136 -18.31 0.15 -1.99
C TYR A 136 -16.78 0.20 -1.92
N THR A 137 -16.12 -0.71 -2.65
CA THR A 137 -14.65 -0.72 -2.75
C THR A 137 -14.16 0.52 -3.51
N LEU A 138 -14.85 0.92 -4.58
CA LEU A 138 -14.53 2.14 -5.32
C LEU A 138 -14.72 3.40 -4.47
N VAL A 139 -15.80 3.50 -3.71
CA VAL A 139 -16.07 4.65 -2.83
C VAL A 139 -15.01 4.74 -1.72
N ALA A 140 -14.71 3.63 -1.04
CA ALA A 140 -13.67 3.64 -0.01
C ALA A 140 -12.28 3.94 -0.57
N GLY A 141 -11.96 3.37 -1.74
CA GLY A 141 -10.72 3.68 -2.47
C GLY A 141 -10.64 5.16 -2.84
N ALA A 142 -11.73 5.75 -3.32
CA ALA A 142 -11.81 7.17 -3.64
C ALA A 142 -11.63 8.07 -2.41
N ILE A 143 -12.25 7.73 -1.27
CA ILE A 143 -12.08 8.46 -0.01
C ILE A 143 -10.61 8.43 0.43
N LEU A 144 -9.99 7.24 0.44
CA LEU A 144 -8.57 7.10 0.81
C LEU A 144 -7.66 7.82 -0.19
N PHE A 145 -8.00 7.78 -1.48
CA PHE A 145 -7.27 8.54 -2.49
C PHE A 145 -7.34 10.04 -2.22
N CYS A 146 -8.53 10.59 -1.92
CA CYS A 146 -8.71 11.99 -1.53
C CYS A 146 -7.87 12.37 -0.30
N VAL A 147 -7.78 11.49 0.71
CA VAL A 147 -6.87 11.69 1.86
C VAL A 147 -5.42 11.78 1.40
N GLY A 148 -5.00 10.92 0.48
CA GLY A 148 -3.68 10.96 -0.14
C GLY A 148 -3.40 12.25 -0.91
N ILE A 149 -4.39 12.76 -1.67
CA ILE A 149 -4.30 14.06 -2.35
C ILE A 149 -4.11 15.17 -1.34
N ALA A 150 -4.89 15.21 -0.28
CA ALA A 150 -4.75 16.26 0.71
C ALA A 150 -3.38 16.23 1.40
N CYS A 151 -2.85 15.02 1.68
CA CYS A 151 -1.47 14.86 2.17
C CYS A 151 -0.42 15.33 1.15
N SER A 152 -0.67 15.22 -0.16
CA SER A 152 0.26 15.68 -1.20
C SER A 152 0.33 17.20 -1.34
N ARG A 153 -0.65 17.93 -0.79
CA ARG A 153 -0.67 19.40 -0.77
C ARG A 153 0.12 20.00 0.40
N VAL A 154 0.50 19.18 1.38
CA VAL A 154 1.36 19.64 2.48
C VAL A 154 2.75 19.96 1.89
N PRO A 155 3.32 21.14 2.17
CA PRO A 155 4.64 21.51 1.66
C PRO A 155 5.69 20.44 1.98
N ASP A 156 6.49 20.07 0.99
CA ASP A 156 7.53 19.04 1.08
C ASP A 156 8.64 19.52 2.03
N GLN A 157 8.47 19.24 3.31
CA GLN A 157 9.49 19.40 4.33
C GLN A 157 10.27 18.10 4.43
N ALA A 158 11.60 18.17 4.45
CA ALA A 158 12.48 16.99 4.47
C ALA A 158 12.11 15.98 5.57
N ASN A 159 11.62 16.45 6.71
CA ASN A 159 11.22 15.60 7.84
C ASN A 159 9.87 14.88 7.58
N LYS A 160 8.99 15.40 6.71
CA LYS A 160 7.64 14.85 6.46
C LYS A 160 7.54 13.99 5.20
N SER A 161 8.52 14.02 4.31
CA SER A 161 8.46 13.31 3.02
C SER A 161 8.34 11.79 3.20
N GLY A 162 9.04 11.22 4.19
CA GLY A 162 8.95 9.79 4.52
C GLY A 162 7.57 9.41 5.04
N LEU A 163 6.99 10.23 5.92
CA LEU A 163 5.65 9.99 6.47
C LEU A 163 4.56 10.07 5.38
N ILE A 164 4.66 11.02 4.45
CA ILE A 164 3.73 11.14 3.32
C ILE A 164 3.82 9.91 2.42
N PHE A 165 5.03 9.43 2.14
CA PHE A 165 5.22 8.20 1.34
C PHE A 165 4.67 6.96 2.06
N ALA A 166 4.84 6.87 3.39
CA ALA A 166 4.25 5.81 4.21
C ALA A 166 2.71 5.77 4.09
N VAL A 167 2.07 6.95 4.06
CA VAL A 167 0.62 7.09 3.83
C VAL A 167 0.23 6.62 2.43
N TYR A 168 1.02 6.92 1.39
CA TYR A 168 0.70 6.47 0.03
C TYR A 168 0.75 4.96 -0.13
N ILE A 169 1.74 4.29 0.46
CA ILE A 169 1.81 2.83 0.48
C ILE A 169 0.58 2.25 1.20
N ALA A 170 0.25 2.79 2.37
CA ALA A 170 -0.88 2.31 3.16
C ALA A 170 -2.21 2.50 2.41
N ILE A 171 -2.42 3.64 1.76
CA ILE A 171 -3.59 3.90 0.90
C ILE A 171 -3.62 2.92 -0.27
N ALA A 172 -2.49 2.73 -0.98
CA ALA A 172 -2.42 1.83 -2.13
C ALA A 172 -2.77 0.39 -1.75
N LEU A 173 -2.32 -0.09 -0.59
CA LEU A 173 -2.66 -1.42 -0.08
C LEU A 173 -4.13 -1.57 0.27
N VAL A 174 -4.68 -0.62 1.03
CA VAL A 174 -6.07 -0.70 1.52
C VAL A 174 -7.08 -0.48 0.40
N ALA A 175 -6.74 0.34 -0.60
CA ALA A 175 -7.59 0.60 -1.75
C ALA A 175 -7.50 -0.50 -2.83
N ALA A 176 -6.46 -1.32 -2.83
CA ALA A 176 -6.29 -2.35 -3.85
C ALA A 176 -7.36 -3.46 -3.73
N PRO A 177 -7.95 -3.90 -4.85
CA PRO A 177 -9.06 -4.84 -4.86
C PRO A 177 -8.68 -6.25 -4.39
N TYR A 178 -7.43 -6.68 -4.61
CA TYR A 178 -6.94 -8.02 -4.25
C TYR A 178 -5.74 -7.96 -3.30
N ALA A 179 -5.84 -7.19 -2.22
CA ALA A 179 -4.79 -7.15 -1.20
C ALA A 179 -4.97 -8.29 -0.19
N HIS A 180 -3.97 -9.15 -0.06
CA HIS A 180 -3.97 -10.27 0.89
C HIS A 180 -3.04 -10.02 2.07
N PHE A 181 -3.12 -10.88 3.08
CA PHE A 181 -2.30 -10.76 4.29
C PHE A 181 -0.78 -10.67 4.01
N PRO A 182 -0.19 -11.48 3.11
CA PRO A 182 1.24 -11.35 2.78
C PRO A 182 1.59 -9.99 2.17
N ASP A 183 0.66 -9.33 1.47
CA ASP A 183 0.89 -8.02 0.86
C ASP A 183 1.02 -6.90 1.89
N MET A 184 0.46 -7.10 3.09
CA MET A 184 0.64 -6.18 4.21
C MET A 184 2.11 -6.05 4.63
N THR A 185 3.00 -6.94 4.17
CA THR A 185 4.47 -6.79 4.26
C THR A 185 4.95 -5.42 3.79
N LEU A 186 4.28 -4.82 2.80
CA LEU A 186 4.59 -3.47 2.34
C LEU A 186 4.43 -2.38 3.41
N LEU A 187 3.53 -2.59 4.39
CA LEU A 187 3.40 -1.69 5.55
C LEU A 187 4.64 -1.69 6.44
N LEU A 188 5.54 -2.68 6.33
CA LEU A 188 6.79 -2.67 7.07
C LEU A 188 7.62 -1.42 6.71
N LEU A 189 7.68 -1.06 5.43
CA LEU A 189 8.32 0.19 5.01
C LEU A 189 7.59 1.39 5.60
N SER A 190 6.25 1.43 5.53
CA SER A 190 5.47 2.51 6.12
C SER A 190 5.71 2.68 7.63
N VAL A 191 5.83 1.57 8.37
CA VAL A 191 6.14 1.60 9.81
C VAL A 191 7.54 2.13 10.06
N LEU A 192 8.55 1.69 9.29
CA LEU A 192 9.92 2.18 9.45
C LEU A 192 9.99 3.70 9.23
N LEU A 193 9.32 4.21 8.20
CA LEU A 193 9.27 5.65 7.91
C LEU A 193 8.48 6.44 8.97
N ALA A 194 7.41 5.85 9.51
CA ALA A 194 6.64 6.47 10.59
C ALA A 194 7.42 6.51 11.91
N LEU A 195 8.20 5.47 12.22
CA LEU A 195 9.04 5.39 13.41
C LEU A 195 10.25 6.33 13.32
N ASP A 196 10.85 6.47 12.14
CA ASP A 196 11.91 7.44 11.87
C ASP A 196 11.42 8.88 12.17
N TRP A 197 10.23 9.21 11.65
CA TRP A 197 9.56 10.49 11.95
C TRP A 197 9.29 10.69 13.45
N VAL A 198 8.84 9.63 14.15
CA VAL A 198 8.62 9.64 15.60
C VAL A 198 9.93 9.83 16.39
N ALA A 199 11.06 9.33 15.89
CA ALA A 199 12.36 9.47 16.52
C ALA A 199 12.92 10.89 16.34
N GLU A 200 12.75 11.50 15.16
CA GLU A 200 13.23 12.85 14.87
C GLU A 200 12.39 13.95 15.55
N THR A 201 11.11 13.67 15.83
CA THR A 201 10.21 14.66 16.45
C THR A 201 10.39 14.70 17.98
N GLY A 202 11.27 15.60 18.45
CA GLY A 202 11.65 15.72 19.87
C GLY A 202 10.58 16.24 20.86
N ARG A 203 9.34 16.52 20.44
CA ARG A 203 8.24 16.94 21.35
C ARG A 203 7.20 15.83 21.53
N GLU A 204 6.86 15.53 22.78
CA GLU A 204 5.74 14.69 23.21
C GLU A 204 4.41 15.26 22.69
N THR A 205 3.97 14.77 21.53
CA THR A 205 2.68 15.13 20.94
C THR A 205 1.78 13.91 20.99
N ILE A 206 0.48 14.08 21.28
CA ILE A 206 -0.53 13.00 21.21
C ILE A 206 -0.40 12.21 19.88
N ARG A 207 -0.09 12.89 18.78
CA ARG A 207 0.20 12.27 17.47
C ARG A 207 1.34 11.23 17.52
N ARG A 208 2.44 11.54 18.20
CA ARG A 208 3.60 10.63 18.33
C ARG A 208 3.20 9.36 19.05
N ILE A 209 2.43 9.51 20.14
CA ILE A 209 1.89 8.39 20.92
C ILE A 209 0.96 7.54 20.05
N LEU A 210 0.02 8.16 19.32
CA LEU A 210 -0.91 7.44 18.45
C LEU A 210 -0.22 6.69 17.32
N ILE A 211 0.76 7.31 16.63
CA ILE A 211 1.52 6.64 15.57
C ILE A 211 2.36 5.50 16.14
N SER A 212 3.05 5.72 17.27
CA SER A 212 3.84 4.67 17.92
C SER A 212 2.97 3.51 18.39
N LEU A 213 1.81 3.79 19.02
CA LEU A 213 0.84 2.79 19.43
C LEU A 213 0.34 2.00 18.22
N CYS A 214 -0.02 2.69 17.13
CA CYS A 214 -0.49 2.04 15.92
C CYS A 214 0.59 1.13 15.31
N CYS A 215 1.83 1.59 15.21
CA CYS A 215 2.97 0.78 14.76
C CYS A 215 3.15 -0.46 15.64
N THR A 216 3.12 -0.32 16.97
CA THR A 216 3.23 -1.46 17.90
C THR A 216 2.07 -2.44 17.74
N LEU A 217 0.84 -1.94 17.59
CA LEU A 217 -0.35 -2.77 17.40
C LEU A 217 -0.28 -3.57 16.09
N LEU A 218 0.30 -3.02 15.01
CA LEU A 218 0.50 -3.78 13.77
C LEU A 218 1.37 -5.03 13.95
N PHE A 219 2.31 -5.02 14.89
CA PHE A 219 3.18 -6.17 15.20
C PHE A 219 2.51 -7.13 16.19
N VAL A 220 1.96 -6.59 17.28
CA VAL A 220 1.49 -7.39 18.43
C VAL A 220 0.12 -8.02 18.15
N TRP A 221 -0.79 -7.28 17.53
CA TRP A 221 -2.18 -7.69 17.42
C TRP A 221 -2.39 -9.00 16.64
N PRO A 222 -1.75 -9.24 15.48
CA PRO A 222 -1.93 -10.50 14.77
C PRO A 222 -1.35 -11.69 15.56
N VAL A 223 -0.29 -11.48 16.38
CA VAL A 223 0.26 -12.51 17.28
C VAL A 223 -0.74 -12.84 18.39
N VAL A 224 -1.35 -11.82 19.00
CA VAL A 224 -2.38 -12.00 20.03
C VAL A 224 -3.57 -12.79 19.48
N LEU A 225 -4.06 -12.44 18.29
CA LEU A 225 -5.18 -13.18 17.67
C LEU A 225 -4.80 -14.63 17.34
N LEU A 226 -3.54 -14.88 16.94
CA LEU A 226 -3.04 -16.23 16.69
C LEU A 226 -3.02 -17.06 17.98
N ILE A 227 -2.53 -16.50 19.09
CA ILE A 227 -2.51 -17.17 20.40
C ILE A 227 -3.92 -17.45 20.91
N LEU A 228 -4.85 -16.52 20.71
CA LEU A 228 -6.26 -16.66 21.11
C LEU A 228 -7.08 -17.59 20.21
N HIS A 229 -6.45 -18.32 19.28
CA HIS A 229 -7.12 -19.19 18.29
C HIS A 229 -8.23 -18.46 17.50
N GLY A 230 -8.07 -17.16 17.26
CA GLY A 230 -9.06 -16.39 16.52
C GLY A 230 -9.19 -16.93 15.10
N HIS A 231 -10.38 -17.37 14.72
CA HIS A 231 -10.67 -17.94 13.38
C HIS A 231 -10.34 -17.02 12.19
N TYR A 232 -9.97 -15.75 12.43
CA TYR A 232 -9.66 -14.74 11.41
C TYR A 232 -8.45 -13.87 11.78
N TRP A 233 -7.44 -14.43 12.46
CA TRP A 233 -6.25 -13.67 12.89
C TRP A 233 -5.53 -12.94 11.73
N TRP A 234 -5.64 -13.45 10.51
CA TRP A 234 -5.14 -12.85 9.27
C TRP A 234 -5.97 -11.65 8.77
N ASN A 235 -7.27 -11.56 9.10
CA ASN A 235 -8.13 -10.42 8.73
C ASN A 235 -8.17 -9.40 9.88
N SER A 236 -6.99 -9.07 10.41
CA SER A 236 -6.90 -8.04 11.42
C SER A 236 -7.21 -6.67 10.80
N ARG A 237 -8.30 -6.06 11.26
CA ARG A 237 -8.77 -4.74 10.79
C ARG A 237 -7.80 -3.59 11.14
N ILE A 238 -6.81 -3.85 11.98
CA ILE A 238 -5.78 -2.89 12.39
C ILE A 238 -5.04 -2.29 11.18
N TYR A 239 -4.83 -3.07 10.11
CA TYR A 239 -4.14 -2.63 8.90
C TYR A 239 -4.92 -1.57 8.12
N LEU A 240 -6.26 -1.55 8.24
CA LEU A 240 -7.13 -0.57 7.57
C LEU A 240 -7.10 0.80 8.26
N VAL A 241 -6.83 0.82 9.57
CA VAL A 241 -6.87 2.04 10.38
C VAL A 241 -5.54 2.81 10.31
N PHE A 242 -4.44 2.11 10.02
CA PHE A 242 -3.10 2.70 9.89
C PHE A 242 -3.03 3.93 8.96
N PRO A 243 -3.51 3.89 7.69
CA PRO A 243 -3.47 5.08 6.82
C PRO A 243 -4.25 6.27 7.39
N LEU A 244 -5.35 6.03 8.12
CA LEU A 244 -6.15 7.09 8.73
C LEU A 244 -5.42 7.75 9.91
N ILE A 245 -4.81 6.96 10.80
CA ILE A 245 -4.08 7.49 11.96
C ILE A 245 -2.86 8.30 11.51
N VAL A 246 -2.11 7.79 10.54
CA VAL A 246 -0.90 8.47 10.03
C VAL A 246 -1.27 9.74 9.27
N SER A 247 -2.39 9.75 8.52
CA SER A 247 -2.84 10.93 7.75
C SER A 247 -3.54 12.01 8.60
N CYS A 248 -4.30 11.63 9.63
CA CYS A 248 -5.05 12.56 10.50
C CYS A 248 -4.15 13.63 11.14
N GLY A 249 -2.87 13.31 11.38
CA GLY A 249 -1.89 14.25 11.94
C GLY A 249 -1.26 15.24 10.96
N ASN A 250 -1.51 15.11 9.65
CA ASN A 250 -0.97 16.00 8.61
C ASN A 250 -1.93 17.16 8.27
N PHE A 251 -3.21 16.99 8.58
CA PHE A 251 -4.19 18.05 8.59
C PHE A 251 -4.06 18.81 9.91
N GLY A 252 -3.28 19.88 9.90
CA GLY A 252 -3.34 20.83 11.00
C GLY A 252 -4.77 21.33 11.13
N TRP A 253 -5.49 20.90 12.16
CA TRP A 253 -6.53 21.74 12.73
C TRP A 253 -5.81 23.03 13.14
N GLY A 254 -6.16 24.12 12.48
CA GLY A 254 -5.59 25.43 12.72
C GLY A 254 -5.77 25.82 14.18
N ALA A 255 -4.75 25.59 14.97
CA ALA A 255 -4.53 26.28 16.23
C ALA A 255 -3.40 27.29 16.00
N SER A 256 -3.70 28.32 15.21
CA SER A 256 -2.93 29.57 15.18
C SER A 256 -3.65 30.64 14.34
N ALA A 257 -4.56 31.35 15.00
CA ALA A 257 -4.79 32.80 14.97
C ALA A 257 -6.04 33.03 15.85
N VAL A 258 -6.05 33.57 17.08
CA VAL A 258 -5.36 34.75 17.67
C VAL A 258 -5.10 35.85 16.67
#